data_AF-A0A2V5T7V4-F1
#
_entry.id   AF-A0A2V5T7V4-F1
#
_cell.length_a   1.000
_cell.length_b   1.000
_cell.length_c   1.000
_cell.angle_alpha   90.00
_cell.angle_beta   90.00
_cell.angle_gamma   90.00
#
_symmetry.space_group_name_H-M   'P 1'
#
loop_
_entity.id
_entity.type
_entity.pdbx_description
1 polymer ?
#
loop_
_entity_poly.entity_id
_entity_poly.type
_entity_poly.pdbx_seq_one_letter_code
_entity_poly.pdbx_strand_id
1 'polypeptide(L)'
;IKHVMSGINPQGCQVYSFKSPSAEDLDHDYLWRCMKRLPNRGHIGIFNRSYYEEVLVVRVHPEFLAKQKLPQKLLGKKIWEDRFENIRNFEQYLARNGVVVRK
;
A
#
# COMPACT_ATOMS: atom_id res chain seq x y z
N ILE A 1 -7.81 -15.15 5.21
CA ILE A 1 -8.72 -14.53 4.20
C ILE A 1 -9.88 -15.46 3.85
N LYS A 2 -9.67 -16.63 3.23
CA LYS A 2 -10.76 -17.52 2.76
C LYS A 2 -11.87 -17.79 3.79
N HIS A 3 -11.50 -18.03 5.04
CA HIS A 3 -12.46 -18.31 6.13
C HIS A 3 -13.26 -17.09 6.61
N VAL A 4 -12.69 -15.88 6.56
CA VAL A 4 -13.41 -14.64 6.93
C VAL A 4 -14.43 -14.27 5.86
N MET A 5 -14.14 -14.60 4.59
CA MET A 5 -15.02 -14.29 3.46
C MET A 5 -16.26 -15.18 3.35
N SER A 6 -16.28 -16.35 4.00
CA SER A 6 -17.44 -17.25 3.91
C SER A 6 -18.70 -16.73 4.60
N GLY A 7 -18.57 -15.73 5.48
CA GLY A 7 -19.69 -15.05 6.14
C GLY A 7 -20.05 -13.68 5.56
N ILE A 8 -19.40 -13.26 4.47
CA ILE A 8 -19.57 -11.93 3.87
C ILE A 8 -20.19 -12.09 2.49
N ASN A 9 -21.16 -11.23 2.12
CA ASN A 9 -21.66 -11.18 0.75
C ASN A 9 -20.50 -10.78 -0.20
N PRO A 10 -20.08 -11.66 -1.13
CA PRO A 10 -18.92 -11.41 -1.98
C PRO A 10 -19.09 -10.20 -2.91
N GLN A 11 -20.32 -9.76 -3.19
CA GLN A 11 -20.57 -8.56 -4.01
C GLN A 11 -20.06 -7.28 -3.33
N GLY A 12 -20.05 -7.24 -1.98
CA GLY A 12 -19.57 -6.10 -1.21
C GLY A 12 -18.09 -6.18 -0.83
N CYS A 13 -17.36 -7.22 -1.28
CA CYS A 13 -16.01 -7.49 -0.79
C CYS A 13 -15.01 -7.81 -1.91
N GLN A 14 -13.90 -7.08 -1.95
CA GLN A 14 -12.86 -7.24 -2.97
C GLN A 14 -11.52 -7.57 -2.31
N VAL A 15 -10.80 -8.57 -2.85
CA VAL A 15 -9.46 -8.96 -2.39
C VAL A 15 -8.43 -8.61 -3.45
N TYR A 16 -7.43 -7.83 -3.07
CA TYR A 16 -6.29 -7.52 -3.92
C TYR A 16 -5.02 -8.09 -3.31
N SER A 17 -4.32 -8.95 -4.06
CA SER A 17 -3.05 -9.52 -3.64
C SER A 17 -1.90 -8.80 -4.32
N PHE A 18 -1.10 -8.06 -3.56
CA PHE A 18 0.03 -7.33 -4.11
C PHE A 18 1.25 -8.23 -4.22
N LYS A 19 1.90 -8.21 -5.39
CA LYS A 19 3.16 -8.90 -5.66
C LYS A 19 4.27 -7.88 -5.90
N SER A 20 5.42 -8.31 -6.41
CA SER A 20 6.45 -7.40 -6.90
C SER A 20 5.85 -6.35 -7.84
N PRO A 21 6.23 -5.06 -7.71
CA PRO A 21 5.69 -4.00 -8.55
C PRO A 21 6.07 -4.22 -10.03
N SER A 22 5.13 -3.89 -10.92
CA SER A 22 5.36 -3.89 -12.36
C SER A 22 6.27 -2.72 -12.79
N ALA A 23 6.64 -2.66 -14.06
CA ALA A 23 7.37 -1.50 -14.60
C ALA A 23 6.57 -0.20 -14.45
N GLU A 24 5.26 -0.24 -14.72
CA GLU A 24 4.33 0.89 -14.54
C GLU A 24 4.24 1.29 -13.06
N ASP A 25 4.15 0.32 -12.14
CA ASP A 25 4.12 0.60 -10.71
C ASP A 25 5.41 1.33 -10.27
N LEU A 26 6.57 0.94 -10.81
CA LEU A 26 7.87 1.56 -10.51
C LEU A 26 8.09 2.94 -11.15
N ASP A 27 7.25 3.31 -12.12
CA ASP A 27 7.19 4.67 -12.69
C ASP A 27 6.35 5.63 -11.85
N HIS A 28 5.65 5.14 -10.83
CA HIS A 28 4.85 5.91 -9.89
C HIS A 28 5.43 5.83 -8.47
N ASP A 29 4.83 6.57 -7.53
CA ASP A 29 5.13 6.39 -6.12
C ASP A 29 4.60 5.05 -5.57
N TYR A 30 5.18 4.58 -4.47
CA TYR A 30 4.88 3.26 -3.89
C TYR A 30 3.43 3.11 -3.38
N LEU A 31 2.71 4.21 -3.11
CA LEU A 31 1.32 4.19 -2.65
C LEU A 31 0.34 4.10 -3.81
N TRP A 32 0.69 4.63 -4.99
CA TRP A 32 -0.18 4.77 -6.16
C TRP A 32 -0.97 3.49 -6.50
N ARG A 33 -0.28 2.35 -6.63
CA ARG A 33 -0.94 1.08 -7.01
C ARG A 33 -1.93 0.60 -5.95
N CYS A 34 -1.68 0.90 -4.68
CA CYS A 34 -2.60 0.59 -3.59
C CYS A 34 -3.79 1.55 -3.59
N MET A 35 -3.55 2.83 -3.87
CA MET A 35 -4.59 3.85 -3.98
C MET A 35 -5.60 3.51 -5.09
N LYS A 36 -5.14 3.00 -6.23
CA LYS A 36 -6.00 2.50 -7.34
C LYS A 36 -6.95 1.36 -6.95
N ARG A 37 -6.69 0.69 -5.82
CA ARG A 37 -7.44 -0.49 -5.35
C ARG A 37 -8.24 -0.22 -4.08
N LEU A 38 -8.32 1.02 -3.63
CA LEU A 38 -9.15 1.38 -2.49
C LEU A 38 -10.62 0.98 -2.75
N PRO A 39 -11.34 0.52 -1.73
CA PRO A 39 -12.72 0.10 -1.91
C PRO A 39 -13.63 1.29 -2.24
N ASN A 40 -14.64 1.03 -3.06
CA ASN A 40 -15.74 1.95 -3.27
C ASN A 40 -16.56 2.13 -1.97
N ARG A 41 -17.39 3.18 -1.92
CA ARG A 41 -18.28 3.42 -0.78
C ARG A 41 -19.16 2.19 -0.50
N GLY A 42 -19.30 1.83 0.77
CA GLY A 42 -20.07 0.66 1.20
C GLY A 42 -19.40 -0.70 0.96
N HIS A 43 -18.16 -0.74 0.46
CA HIS A 43 -17.45 -1.99 0.18
C HIS A 43 -16.31 -2.23 1.17
N ILE A 44 -15.97 -3.51 1.36
CA ILE A 44 -14.80 -3.97 2.09
C ILE A 44 -13.68 -4.27 1.09
N GLY A 45 -12.57 -3.56 1.22
CA GLY A 45 -11.33 -3.84 0.48
C GLY A 45 -10.35 -4.60 1.36
N ILE A 46 -9.94 -5.80 0.93
CA ILE A 46 -8.92 -6.59 1.63
C ILE A 46 -7.64 -6.59 0.80
N PHE A 47 -6.59 -6.04 1.40
CA PHE A 47 -5.25 -6.04 0.82
C PHE A 47 -4.47 -7.23 1.40
N ASN A 48 -4.20 -8.22 0.56
CA ASN A 48 -3.30 -9.32 0.86
C ASN A 48 -1.88 -8.89 0.47
N ARG A 49 -1.07 -8.52 1.48
CA ARG A 49 0.02 -7.54 1.37
C ARG A 49 -0.49 -6.16 1.00
N SER A 50 0.32 -5.13 1.22
CA SER A 50 -0.13 -3.74 1.07
C SER A 50 1.06 -2.80 0.87
N TYR A 51 0.82 -1.49 0.97
CA TYR A 51 1.88 -0.47 0.98
C TYR A 51 2.87 -0.62 2.15
N TYR A 52 2.56 -1.44 3.17
CA TYR A 52 3.51 -1.77 4.23
C TYR A 52 4.73 -2.56 3.73
N GLU A 53 4.66 -3.23 2.57
CA GLU A 53 5.82 -3.90 1.98
C GLU A 53 6.99 -2.92 1.73
N GLU A 54 6.68 -1.63 1.48
CA GLU A 54 7.68 -0.57 1.30
C GLU A 54 8.57 -0.39 2.53
N VAL A 55 8.05 -0.59 3.74
CA VAL A 55 8.81 -0.44 4.99
C VAL A 55 9.20 -1.78 5.62
N LEU A 56 8.90 -2.88 4.93
CA LEU A 56 9.23 -4.26 5.33
C LEU A 56 10.29 -4.84 4.38
N VAL A 57 9.87 -5.39 3.24
CA VAL A 57 10.78 -6.12 2.34
C VAL A 57 11.80 -5.19 1.70
N VAL A 58 11.41 -3.98 1.29
CA VAL A 58 12.30 -3.01 0.65
C VAL A 58 13.37 -2.51 1.64
N ARG A 59 13.06 -2.50 2.94
CA ARG A 59 14.00 -2.13 3.99
C ARG A 59 15.06 -3.20 4.24
N VAL A 60 14.70 -4.48 4.09
CA VAL A 60 15.62 -5.63 4.24
C VAL A 60 16.45 -5.84 2.97
N HIS A 61 15.90 -5.48 1.81
CA HIS A 61 16.47 -5.70 0.49
C HIS A 61 16.66 -4.37 -0.26
N PRO A 62 17.79 -3.65 -0.04
CA PRO A 62 18.05 -2.34 -0.63
C PRO A 62 18.03 -2.31 -2.16
N GLU A 63 18.26 -3.45 -2.81
CA GLU A 63 18.15 -3.62 -4.27
C GLU A 63 16.75 -3.31 -4.80
N PHE A 64 15.70 -3.45 -3.99
CA PHE A 64 14.35 -3.04 -4.37
C PHE A 64 14.18 -1.53 -4.33
N LEU A 65 14.80 -0.87 -3.35
CA LEU A 65 14.80 0.59 -3.28
C LEU A 65 15.56 1.19 -4.47
N ALA A 66 16.69 0.59 -4.84
CA ALA A 66 17.49 1.02 -6.00
C ALA A 66 16.73 0.91 -7.35
N LYS A 67 15.72 0.03 -7.44
CA LYS A 67 14.85 -0.08 -8.63
C LYS A 67 13.76 0.98 -8.66
N GLN A 68 13.46 1.63 -7.53
CA GLN A 68 12.55 2.76 -7.50
C GLN A 68 13.30 3.95 -8.10
N LYS A 69 12.73 4.57 -9.14
CA LYS A 69 13.37 5.61 -9.95
C LYS A 69 13.41 6.97 -9.22
N LEU A 70 13.83 6.95 -7.95
CA LEU A 70 13.85 8.11 -7.06
C LEU A 70 15.08 8.98 -7.34
N PRO A 71 14.93 10.33 -7.26
CA PRO A 71 16.08 11.22 -7.28
C PRO A 71 17.05 10.92 -6.14
N GLN A 72 18.36 10.88 -6.44
CA GLN A 72 19.41 10.51 -5.48
C GLN A 72 19.38 11.33 -4.17
N LYS A 73 18.97 12.60 -4.24
CA LYS A 73 18.82 13.49 -3.08
C LYS A 73 17.80 13.00 -2.05
N LEU A 74 16.86 12.14 -2.44
CA LEU A 74 15.83 11.58 -1.56
C LEU A 74 16.25 10.24 -0.94
N LEU A 75 17.31 9.60 -1.43
CA LEU A 75 17.85 8.33 -0.93
C LEU A 75 18.75 8.54 0.31
N GLY A 76 18.22 9.25 1.31
CA GLY A 76 18.94 9.60 2.54
C GLY A 76 18.61 8.69 3.73
N LYS A 77 19.33 8.88 4.85
CA LYS A 77 19.10 8.13 6.11
C LYS A 77 17.67 8.27 6.65
N LYS A 78 16.98 9.36 6.31
CA LYS A 78 15.61 9.67 6.75
C LYS A 78 14.52 9.01 5.91
N ILE A 79 14.85 8.33 4.82
CA ILE A 79 13.84 7.77 3.91
C ILE A 79 12.80 6.91 4.63
N TRP A 80 13.21 6.12 5.62
CA TRP A 80 12.28 5.27 6.37
C TRP A 80 11.36 6.06 7.29
N GLU A 81 11.89 7.09 7.96
CA GLU A 81 11.09 7.99 8.80
C GLU A 81 10.04 8.70 7.95
N ASP A 82 10.45 9.22 6.79
CA ASP A 82 9.58 9.87 5.82
C ASP A 82 8.51 8.89 5.30
N ARG A 83 8.87 7.65 4.98
CA ARG A 83 7.92 6.61 4.53
C ARG A 83 6.91 6.24 5.61
N PHE A 84 7.31 6.13 6.88
CA PHE A 84 6.38 5.92 7.99
C PHE A 84 5.41 7.10 8.15
N GLU A 85 5.92 8.32 8.04
CA GLU A 85 5.08 9.53 8.08
C GLU A 85 4.09 9.57 6.92
N ASN A 86 4.55 9.30 5.69
CA ASN A 86 3.71 9.25 4.51
C ASN A 86 2.59 8.21 4.63
N ILE A 87 2.88 7.00 5.15
CA ILE A 87 1.86 5.98 5.39
C ILE A 87 0.83 6.45 6.42
N ARG A 88 1.28 7.04 7.54
CA ARG A 88 0.36 7.60 8.55
C ARG A 88 -0.52 8.70 7.95
N ASN A 89 0.07 9.61 7.19
CA ASN A 89 -0.64 10.71 6.55
C ASN A 89 -1.66 10.19 5.52
N PHE A 90 -1.31 9.17 4.76
CA PHE A 90 -2.21 8.51 3.82
C PHE A 90 -3.40 7.86 4.54
N GLU A 91 -3.17 7.09 5.61
CA GLU A 91 -4.25 6.47 6.38
C GLU A 91 -5.14 7.50 7.08
N GLN A 92 -4.55 8.59 7.59
CA GLN A 92 -5.32 9.71 8.16
C GLN A 92 -6.16 10.41 7.10
N TYR A 93 -5.61 10.65 5.90
CA TYR A 93 -6.34 11.18 4.77
C TYR A 93 -7.54 10.28 4.42
N LEU A 94 -7.34 8.97 4.35
CA LEU A 94 -8.41 8.00 4.10
C LEU A 94 -9.49 8.03 5.20
N ALA A 95 -9.09 8.05 6.46
CA ALA A 95 -9.99 8.11 7.60
C ALA A 95 -10.85 9.39 7.60
N ARG A 96 -10.24 10.55 7.34
CA ARG A 96 -10.96 11.84 7.20
C ARG A 96 -11.95 11.82 6.05
N ASN A 97 -11.70 11.00 5.03
CA ASN A 97 -12.59 10.80 3.89
C ASN A 97 -13.54 9.60 4.09
N GLY A 98 -13.70 9.05 5.30
CA GLY A 98 -14.70 8.02 5.61
C GLY A 98 -14.31 6.60 5.17
N VAL A 99 -13.03 6.32 4.94
CA VAL A 99 -12.51 4.96 4.75
C VAL A 99 -11.94 4.46 6.08
N VAL A 100 -12.54 3.41 6.64
CA VAL A 100 -12.06 2.80 7.88
C VAL A 100 -10.92 1.84 7.57
N VAL A 101 -9.73 2.15 8.05
CA VAL A 101 -8.54 1.29 7.89
C VAL A 101 -8.43 0.33 9.08
N ARG A 102 -8.21 -0.96 8.80
CA ARG A 102 -7.88 -2.01 9.77
C ARG A 102 -6.66 -2.78 9.27
N LYS A 103 -5.73 -3.03 10.18
CA LYS A 103 -4.36 -3.47 9.90
C LYS A 103 -4.09 -4.77 10.62
#